data_AF-A0A1G4XBU2-F1
#
_entry.id   AF-A0A1G4XBU2-F1
#
_cell.length_a   1.000
_cell.length_b   1.000
_cell.length_c   1.000
_cell.angle_alpha   90.00
_cell.angle_beta   90.00
_cell.angle_gamma   90.00
#
_symmetry.space_group_name_H-M   'P 1'
#
loop_
_entity.id
_entity.type
_entity.pdbx_description
1 polymer ?
#
loop_
_entity_poly.entity_id
_entity_poly.type
_entity_poly.pdbx_seq_one_letter_code
_entity_poly.pdbx_strand_id
1 'polypeptide(L)'
;MRSLNLNFPDGGQEARSAGFIVLLLGIAALTGVLYQFKAAMEEVAYWDLRIAGMDRRTQRKTLPQGASTPGGREIKQEIKRANAVLSEIDLPWEALFDSVEYATGHDVALLSFQPDASGHTMLIGGEAKNMLALLDFVGALEREPVLKDAYLLKYEIKREDPQQPVIFSLTASWIEIS
;
A
#
# COMPACT_ATOMS: atom_id res chain seq x y z
N MET A 1 -7.67 4.09 -93.22
CA MET A 1 -7.59 4.15 -91.74
C MET A 1 -7.15 2.78 -91.26
N ARG A 2 -5.98 2.66 -90.64
CA ARG A 2 -5.38 1.37 -90.25
C ARG A 2 -5.63 1.19 -88.75
N SER A 3 -6.45 0.20 -88.38
CA SER A 3 -6.82 -0.06 -86.98
C SER A 3 -5.63 -0.67 -86.24
N LEU A 4 -5.19 0.00 -85.18
CA LEU A 4 -4.22 -0.52 -84.21
C LEU A 4 -4.93 -1.50 -83.29
N ASN A 5 -4.57 -2.78 -83.42
CA ASN A 5 -5.07 -3.84 -82.57
C ASN A 5 -4.19 -3.90 -81.31
N LEU A 6 -4.69 -3.36 -80.20
CA LEU A 6 -4.01 -3.39 -78.91
C LEU A 6 -4.36 -4.71 -78.21
N ASN A 7 -3.41 -5.63 -78.26
CA ASN A 7 -3.50 -6.88 -77.52
C ASN A 7 -3.01 -6.63 -76.09
N PHE A 8 -3.93 -6.58 -75.12
CA PHE A 8 -3.57 -6.46 -73.70
C PHE A 8 -3.26 -7.87 -73.17
N PRO A 9 -2.05 -8.15 -72.66
CA PRO A 9 -1.79 -9.42 -72.00
C PRO A 9 -2.65 -9.52 -70.73
N ASP A 10 -3.23 -10.68 -70.49
CA ASP A 10 -4.00 -11.06 -69.30
C ASP A 10 -3.11 -11.06 -68.03
N GLY A 11 -2.54 -9.91 -67.67
CA GLY A 11 -1.67 -9.74 -66.49
C GLY A 11 -2.42 -9.54 -65.17
N GLY A 12 -3.76 -9.60 -65.19
CA GLY A 12 -4.59 -9.34 -64.01
C GLY A 12 -4.98 -10.58 -63.20
N GLN A 13 -4.83 -11.77 -63.76
CA GLN A 13 -5.36 -13.00 -63.13
C GLN A 13 -4.40 -13.56 -62.08
N GLU A 14 -3.08 -13.54 -62.33
CA GLU A 14 -2.07 -14.01 -61.38
C GLU A 14 -1.94 -13.09 -60.15
N ALA A 15 -2.03 -11.77 -60.34
CA ALA A 15 -2.06 -10.81 -59.24
C ALA A 15 -3.30 -10.98 -58.36
N ARG A 16 -4.44 -11.36 -58.95
CA ARG A 16 -5.70 -11.60 -58.23
C ARG A 16 -5.65 -12.92 -57.44
N SER A 17 -5.08 -13.99 -57.99
CA SER A 17 -4.87 -15.24 -57.25
C SER A 17 -3.82 -15.09 -56.14
N ALA A 18 -2.76 -14.33 -56.37
CA ALA A 18 -1.78 -14.00 -55.33
C ALA A 18 -2.44 -13.24 -54.16
N GLY A 19 -3.35 -12.32 -54.44
CA GLY A 19 -4.15 -11.63 -53.42
C GLY A 19 -5.00 -12.59 -52.57
N PHE A 20 -5.63 -13.59 -53.18
CA PHE A 20 -6.38 -14.61 -52.44
C PHE A 20 -5.49 -15.49 -51.57
N ILE A 21 -4.30 -15.85 -52.03
CA ILE A 21 -3.33 -16.63 -51.25
C ILE A 21 -2.88 -15.82 -50.01
N VAL A 22 -2.55 -14.55 -50.18
CA VAL A 22 -2.16 -13.66 -49.07
C VAL A 22 -3.33 -13.46 -48.09
N LEU A 23 -4.56 -13.33 -48.59
CA LEU A 23 -5.76 -13.22 -47.77
C LEU A 23 -5.98 -14.47 -46.91
N LEU A 24 -5.86 -15.66 -47.52
CA LEU A 24 -6.00 -16.94 -46.79
C LEU A 24 -4.91 -17.11 -45.74
N LEU A 25 -3.67 -16.73 -46.05
CA LEU A 25 -2.57 -16.71 -45.09
C LEU A 25 -2.85 -15.77 -43.92
N GLY A 26 -3.37 -14.56 -44.21
CA GLY A 26 -3.77 -13.60 -43.18
C GLY A 26 -4.88 -14.12 -42.28
N ILE A 27 -5.90 -14.76 -42.84
CA ILE A 27 -7.00 -15.38 -42.08
C ILE A 27 -6.48 -16.52 -41.21
N ALA A 28 -5.59 -17.37 -41.73
CA ALA A 28 -5.00 -18.46 -40.95
C ALA A 28 -4.16 -17.92 -39.77
N ALA A 29 -3.35 -16.89 -40.00
CA ALA A 29 -2.57 -16.23 -38.94
C ALA A 29 -3.47 -15.59 -37.88
N LEU A 30 -4.51 -14.86 -38.30
CA LEU A 30 -5.51 -14.26 -37.39
C LEU A 30 -6.21 -15.32 -36.55
N THR A 31 -6.62 -16.42 -37.18
CA THR A 31 -7.29 -17.54 -36.49
C THR A 31 -6.35 -18.17 -35.46
N GLY A 32 -5.07 -18.35 -35.79
CA GLY A 32 -4.06 -18.87 -34.85
C GLY A 32 -3.84 -17.94 -33.64
N VAL A 33 -3.73 -16.63 -33.87
CA VAL A 33 -3.58 -15.64 -32.80
C VAL A 33 -4.82 -15.59 -31.91
N LEU A 34 -6.02 -15.63 -32.50
CA LEU A 34 -7.27 -15.67 -31.75
C LEU A 34 -7.40 -16.94 -30.90
N TYR A 35 -6.92 -18.07 -31.39
CA TYR A 35 -6.92 -19.33 -30.62
C TYR A 35 -6.02 -19.24 -29.38
N GLN A 36 -4.81 -18.71 -29.53
CA GLN A 36 -3.89 -18.45 -28.42
C GLN A 36 -4.45 -17.42 -27.42
N PHE A 37 -5.10 -16.37 -27.93
CA PHE A 37 -5.74 -15.36 -27.09
C PHE A 37 -6.92 -15.93 -26.29
N LYS A 38 -7.71 -16.82 -26.89
CA LYS A 38 -8.80 -17.53 -26.19
C LYS A 38 -8.28 -18.45 -25.09
N ALA A 39 -7.21 -19.19 -25.35
CA ALA A 39 -6.57 -20.05 -24.35
C ALA A 39 -6.00 -19.23 -23.17
N ALA A 40 -5.38 -18.07 -23.44
CA ALA A 40 -4.87 -17.18 -22.39
C ALA A 40 -5.99 -16.49 -21.58
N MET A 41 -7.11 -16.14 -22.23
CA MET A 41 -8.28 -15.56 -21.55
C MET A 41 -9.02 -16.56 -20.64
N GLU A 42 -8.92 -17.86 -20.94
CA GLU A 42 -9.50 -18.92 -20.10
C GLU A 42 -8.76 -19.00 -18.74
N GLU A 43 -7.47 -18.69 -18.72
CA GLU A 43 -6.65 -18.62 -17.52
C GLU A 43 -6.99 -17.37 -16.68
N VAL A 44 -7.28 -16.23 -17.31
CA VAL A 44 -7.71 -15.00 -16.61
C VAL A 44 -9.09 -15.18 -15.96
N ALA A 45 -10.04 -15.83 -16.64
CA ALA A 45 -11.35 -16.13 -16.06
C ALA A 45 -11.26 -17.07 -14.83
N TYR A 46 -10.26 -17.97 -14.81
CA TYR A 46 -9.98 -18.82 -13.67
C TYR A 46 -9.46 -18.03 -12.45
N TRP A 47 -8.64 -16.99 -12.66
CA TRP A 47 -8.14 -16.12 -11.60
C TRP A 47 -9.21 -15.16 -11.06
N ASP A 48 -10.06 -14.60 -11.92
CA ASP A 48 -11.18 -13.73 -11.51
C ASP A 48 -12.19 -14.46 -10.64
N LEU A 49 -12.51 -15.72 -10.97
CA LEU A 49 -13.40 -16.56 -10.15
C LEU A 49 -12.79 -16.89 -8.78
N ARG A 50 -11.46 -16.94 -8.67
CA ARG A 50 -10.76 -17.20 -7.41
C ARG A 50 -10.74 -15.96 -6.50
N ILE A 51 -10.61 -14.77 -7.08
CA ILE A 51 -10.70 -13.50 -6.36
C ILE A 51 -12.15 -13.25 -5.88
N ALA A 52 -13.14 -13.44 -6.76
CA ALA A 52 -14.56 -13.32 -6.40
C ALA A 52 -14.99 -14.35 -5.32
N GLY A 53 -14.40 -15.55 -5.33
CA GLY A 53 -14.60 -16.55 -4.29
C GLY A 53 -13.95 -16.19 -2.94
N MET A 54 -12.89 -15.39 -2.95
CA MET A 54 -12.21 -14.90 -1.75
C MET A 54 -13.03 -13.79 -1.07
N ASP A 55 -13.57 -12.85 -1.85
CA ASP A 55 -14.49 -11.81 -1.34
C ASP A 55 -15.73 -12.40 -0.67
N ARG A 56 -16.30 -13.46 -1.29
CA ARG A 56 -17.48 -14.13 -0.72
C ARG A 56 -17.15 -14.90 0.56
N ARG A 57 -15.91 -15.36 0.76
CA ARG A 57 -15.47 -15.93 2.06
C ARG A 57 -15.27 -14.85 3.12
N THR A 58 -14.80 -13.66 2.74
CA THR A 58 -14.67 -12.51 3.65
C THR A 58 -16.05 -12.03 4.11
N GLN A 59 -17.03 -11.93 3.20
CA GLN A 59 -18.42 -11.61 3.55
C GLN A 59 -19.17 -12.74 4.28
N ARG A 60 -18.81 -14.02 4.08
CA ARG A 60 -19.45 -15.13 4.81
C ARG A 60 -18.84 -15.36 6.19
N LYS A 61 -17.63 -14.86 6.45
CA LYS A 61 -16.96 -14.93 7.77
C LYS A 61 -17.50 -13.90 8.78
N THR A 62 -18.32 -12.95 8.35
CA THR A 62 -19.11 -12.08 9.26
C THR A 62 -20.39 -12.76 9.76
N LEU A 63 -20.73 -13.97 9.29
CA LEU A 63 -21.75 -14.82 9.93
C LEU A 63 -21.05 -15.93 10.75
N PRO A 64 -21.31 -16.04 12.06
CA PRO A 64 -20.61 -16.99 12.92
C PRO A 64 -21.18 -18.40 12.74
N GLN A 65 -20.42 -19.30 12.10
CA GLN A 65 -20.65 -20.75 12.22
C GLN A 65 -19.33 -21.51 12.37
N GLY A 66 -19.29 -22.31 13.42
CA GLY A 66 -18.11 -23.01 13.90
C GLY A 66 -17.69 -24.19 13.03
N ALA A 67 -16.37 -24.39 12.95
CA ALA A 67 -15.73 -25.69 12.86
C ALA A 67 -14.26 -25.49 13.27
N SER A 68 -13.90 -26.05 14.43
CA SER A 68 -12.52 -26.05 14.94
C SER A 68 -11.77 -27.20 14.29
N THR A 69 -10.98 -26.92 13.24
CA THR A 69 -9.93 -27.84 12.78
C THR A 69 -8.61 -27.50 13.49
N PRO A 70 -7.89 -28.46 14.10
CA PRO A 70 -6.65 -28.19 14.86
C PRO A 70 -5.58 -27.46 14.04
N GLY A 71 -5.32 -27.88 12.78
CA GLY A 71 -4.36 -27.21 11.89
C GLY A 71 -4.80 -25.84 11.37
N GLY A 72 -6.11 -25.55 11.39
CA GLY A 72 -6.63 -24.24 11.03
C GLY A 72 -6.41 -23.18 12.11
N ARG A 73 -6.17 -23.57 13.37
CA ARG A 73 -5.78 -22.64 14.44
C ARG A 73 -4.32 -22.24 14.30
N GLU A 74 -3.46 -23.19 13.97
CA GLU A 74 -2.02 -22.98 13.76
C GLU A 74 -1.77 -22.08 12.53
N ILE A 75 -2.38 -22.38 11.38
CA ILE A 75 -2.30 -21.54 10.18
C ILE A 75 -2.91 -20.14 10.40
N LYS A 76 -4.01 -20.03 11.15
CA LYS A 76 -4.57 -18.70 11.53
C LYS A 76 -3.66 -17.94 12.49
N GLN A 77 -2.95 -18.64 13.38
CA GLN A 77 -1.97 -18.03 14.28
C GLN A 77 -0.73 -17.58 13.51
N GLU A 78 -0.25 -18.36 12.55
CA GLU A 78 0.85 -17.99 11.66
C GLU A 78 0.51 -16.77 10.81
N ILE A 79 -0.68 -16.74 10.18
CA ILE A 79 -1.14 -15.57 9.42
C ILE A 79 -1.28 -14.35 10.34
N LYS A 80 -1.80 -14.51 11.57
CA LYS A 80 -1.91 -13.40 12.53
C LYS A 80 -0.53 -12.89 12.95
N ARG A 81 0.45 -13.76 13.13
CA ARG A 81 1.85 -13.40 13.44
C ARG A 81 2.51 -12.71 12.26
N ALA A 82 2.33 -13.23 11.04
CA ALA A 82 2.85 -12.61 9.82
C ALA A 82 2.24 -11.22 9.59
N ASN A 83 0.93 -11.07 9.76
CA ASN A 83 0.26 -9.77 9.64
C ASN A 83 0.68 -8.78 10.75
N ALA A 84 0.96 -9.25 11.96
CA ALA A 84 1.49 -8.39 13.04
C ALA A 84 2.90 -7.87 12.71
N VAL A 85 3.74 -8.72 12.11
CA VAL A 85 5.08 -8.31 11.64
C VAL A 85 4.96 -7.36 10.44
N LEU A 86 4.01 -7.60 9.53
CA LEU A 86 3.78 -6.71 8.38
C LEU A 86 3.26 -5.33 8.81
N SER A 87 2.36 -5.26 9.81
CA SER A 87 1.92 -3.96 10.35
C SER A 87 3.05 -3.17 11.01
N GLU A 88 4.08 -3.85 11.53
CA GLU A 88 5.27 -3.21 12.08
C GLU A 88 6.23 -2.71 10.97
N ILE A 89 6.17 -3.30 9.77
CA ILE A 89 6.93 -2.88 8.60
C ILE A 89 6.25 -1.72 7.87
N ASP A 90 4.92 -1.65 7.86
CA ASP A 90 4.13 -0.59 7.20
C ASP A 90 4.02 0.72 8.01
N LEU A 91 4.82 0.86 9.07
CA LEU A 91 4.89 2.12 9.83
C LEU A 91 5.31 3.28 8.90
N PRO A 92 4.57 4.41 8.87
CA PRO A 92 4.92 5.58 8.07
C PRO A 92 6.06 6.36 8.74
N TRP A 93 7.24 5.74 8.84
CA TRP A 93 8.39 6.24 9.58
C TRP A 93 8.77 7.67 9.21
N GLU A 94 8.84 7.98 7.91
CA GLU A 94 9.20 9.33 7.45
C GLU A 94 8.21 10.38 7.98
N ALA A 95 6.90 10.17 7.78
CA ALA A 95 5.90 11.12 8.25
C ALA A 95 5.90 11.28 9.78
N LEU A 96 6.14 10.21 10.53
CA LEU A 96 6.22 10.25 12.00
C LEU A 96 7.44 11.04 12.47
N PHE A 97 8.63 10.78 11.90
CA PHE A 97 9.83 11.52 12.25
C PHE A 97 9.75 12.98 11.84
N ASP A 98 9.24 13.28 10.64
CA ASP A 98 9.08 14.65 10.15
C ASP A 98 8.17 15.48 11.06
N SER A 99 7.04 14.89 11.50
CA SER A 99 6.09 15.57 12.39
C SER A 99 6.72 15.88 13.75
N VAL A 100 7.50 14.95 14.27
CA VAL A 100 8.18 15.10 15.54
C VAL A 100 9.33 16.10 15.44
N GLU A 101 10.12 16.07 14.36
CA GLU A 101 11.21 17.01 14.11
C GLU A 101 10.68 18.44 13.92
N TYR A 102 9.58 18.61 13.19
CA TYR A 102 8.95 19.91 13.00
C TYR A 102 8.40 20.49 14.31
N ALA A 103 7.81 19.65 15.16
CA ALA A 103 7.37 20.06 16.49
C ALA A 103 8.55 20.37 17.44
N THR A 104 9.69 19.72 17.25
CA THR A 104 10.86 19.84 18.13
C THR A 104 11.59 21.16 17.89
N GLY A 105 11.42 22.11 18.83
CA GLY A 105 12.21 23.33 18.88
C GLY A 105 13.59 23.14 19.53
N HIS A 106 14.43 24.17 19.50
CA HIS A 106 15.77 24.17 20.10
C HIS A 106 15.81 24.00 21.63
N ASP A 107 14.68 24.19 22.32
CA ASP A 107 14.57 24.12 23.77
C ASP A 107 14.04 22.75 24.27
N VAL A 108 13.88 21.76 23.37
CA VAL A 108 13.43 20.40 23.67
C VAL A 108 14.38 19.38 23.03
N ALA A 109 14.84 18.41 23.82
CA ALA A 109 15.64 17.29 23.34
C ALA A 109 14.86 15.97 23.51
N LEU A 110 14.78 15.21 22.43
CA LEU A 110 14.13 13.90 22.42
C LEU A 110 15.14 12.80 22.77
N LEU A 111 14.79 11.97 23.74
CA LEU A 111 15.65 10.91 24.28
C LEU A 111 15.13 9.51 23.94
N SER A 112 13.82 9.35 23.78
CA SER A 112 13.23 8.09 23.35
C SER A 112 12.03 8.30 22.44
N PHE A 113 11.92 7.45 21.43
CA PHE A 113 10.80 7.39 20.51
C PHE A 113 10.39 5.93 20.35
N GLN A 114 9.15 5.59 20.72
CA GLN A 114 8.64 4.22 20.70
C GLN A 114 7.25 4.19 20.06
N PRO A 115 7.14 3.88 18.75
CA PRO A 115 5.86 3.68 18.11
C PRO A 115 5.30 2.28 18.40
N ASP A 116 3.99 2.21 18.58
CA ASP A 116 3.19 0.99 18.63
C ASP A 116 2.30 0.94 17.37
N ALA A 117 2.73 0.16 16.39
CA ALA A 117 2.02 -0.04 15.13
C ALA A 117 0.61 -0.62 15.31
N SER A 118 0.40 -1.48 16.32
CA SER A 118 -0.91 -2.07 16.57
C SER A 118 -1.86 -1.05 17.18
N GLY A 119 -1.36 -0.23 18.11
CA GLY A 119 -2.11 0.81 18.81
C GLY A 119 -2.31 2.10 18.01
N HIS A 120 -1.52 2.33 16.95
CA HIS A 120 -1.40 3.62 16.26
C HIS A 120 -1.00 4.76 17.21
N THR A 121 -0.17 4.43 18.20
CA THR A 121 0.24 5.33 19.29
C THR A 121 1.75 5.36 19.42
N MET A 122 2.33 6.50 19.76
CA MET A 122 3.76 6.66 20.02
C MET A 122 4.00 7.21 21.41
N LEU A 123 4.98 6.63 22.10
CA LEU A 123 5.52 7.12 23.35
C LEU A 123 6.80 7.92 23.07
N ILE A 124 6.81 9.17 23.50
CA ILE A 124 7.94 10.09 23.33
C ILE A 124 8.46 10.44 24.72
N GLY A 125 9.77 10.30 24.92
CA GLY A 125 10.47 10.70 26.13
C GLY A 125 11.55 11.72 25.80
N GLY A 126 11.71 12.72 26.65
CA GLY A 126 12.65 13.80 26.38
C GLY A 126 12.91 14.69 27.59
N GLU A 127 13.70 15.74 27.36
CA GLU A 127 13.92 16.82 28.30
C GLU A 127 13.63 18.17 27.63
N ALA A 128 12.96 19.05 28.36
CA ALA A 128 12.69 20.42 27.95
C ALA A 128 13.45 21.36 28.87
N LYS A 129 13.94 22.48 28.34
CA LYS A 129 14.67 23.50 29.10
C LYS A 129 13.87 24.05 30.28
N ASN A 130 12.56 24.18 30.13
CA ASN A 130 11.63 24.62 31.17
C ASN A 130 10.20 24.17 30.84
N MET A 131 9.27 24.42 31.75
CA MET A 131 7.86 24.05 31.58
C MET A 131 7.19 24.72 30.37
N LEU A 132 7.57 25.95 30.05
CA LEU A 132 7.00 26.66 28.89
C LEU A 132 7.37 25.96 27.58
N ALA A 133 8.65 25.60 27.42
CA ALA A 133 9.12 24.86 26.25
C ALA A 133 8.44 23.50 26.10
N LEU A 134 8.15 22.81 27.22
CA LEU A 134 7.40 21.54 27.19
C LEU A 134 5.96 21.76 26.70
N LEU A 135 5.27 22.77 27.20
CA LEU A 135 3.88 23.06 26.80
C LEU A 135 3.81 23.52 25.34
N ASP A 136 4.76 24.35 24.90
CA ASP A 136 4.87 24.78 23.51
C ASP A 136 5.08 23.57 22.58
N PHE A 137 5.89 22.60 22.99
CA PHE A 137 6.12 21.35 22.26
C PHE A 137 4.88 20.47 22.18
N VAL A 138 4.18 20.25 23.30
CA VAL A 138 2.91 19.49 23.30
C VAL A 138 1.89 20.17 22.37
N GLY A 139 1.74 21.50 22.46
CA GLY A 139 0.84 22.25 21.60
C GLY A 139 1.29 22.29 20.13
N ALA A 140 2.58 22.12 19.82
CA ALA A 140 3.06 21.95 18.45
C ALA A 140 2.66 20.57 17.90
N LEU A 141 2.84 19.50 18.68
CA LEU A 141 2.40 18.14 18.31
C LEU A 141 0.88 18.06 18.06
N GLU A 142 0.06 18.76 18.86
CA GLU A 142 -1.39 18.81 18.65
C GLU A 142 -1.81 19.54 17.37
N ARG A 143 -0.93 20.36 16.78
CA ARG A 143 -1.18 21.09 15.53
C ARG A 143 -0.78 20.30 14.28
N GLU A 144 -0.03 19.22 14.45
CA GLU A 144 0.41 18.39 13.32
C GLU A 144 -0.79 17.63 12.72
N PRO A 145 -1.02 17.72 11.40
CA PRO A 145 -2.21 17.16 10.76
C PRO A 145 -2.27 15.63 10.78
N VAL A 146 -1.12 14.97 10.96
CA VAL A 146 -1.01 13.50 11.00
C VAL A 146 -1.08 12.93 12.41
N LEU A 147 -1.08 13.80 13.44
CA LEU A 147 -1.10 13.43 14.85
C LEU A 147 -2.42 13.86 15.52
N LYS A 148 -2.80 13.15 16.57
CA LYS A 148 -3.96 13.44 17.42
C LYS A 148 -3.72 12.95 18.84
N ASP A 149 -4.53 13.41 19.78
CA ASP A 149 -4.52 12.95 21.17
C ASP A 149 -3.11 13.00 21.79
N ALA A 150 -2.38 14.09 21.58
CA ALA A 150 -1.06 14.30 22.16
C ALA A 150 -1.19 14.81 23.60
N TYR A 151 -0.73 14.03 24.59
CA TYR A 151 -0.81 14.44 25.99
C TYR A 151 0.34 13.91 26.83
N LEU A 152 0.62 14.65 27.90
CA LEU A 152 1.69 14.37 28.84
C LEU A 152 1.32 13.22 29.79
N LEU A 153 2.17 12.21 29.88
CA LEU A 153 2.01 11.08 30.81
C LEU A 153 2.69 11.36 32.16
N LYS A 154 3.90 11.90 32.11
CA LYS A 154 4.69 12.25 33.31
C LYS A 154 5.59 13.42 32.99
N TYR A 155 5.81 14.29 33.98
CA TYR A 155 6.92 15.23 33.98
C TYR A 155 7.60 15.30 35.34
N GLU A 156 8.87 15.67 35.34
CA GLU A 156 9.68 15.82 36.54
C GLU A 156 10.76 16.89 36.33
N ILE A 157 10.96 17.78 37.31
CA ILE A 157 11.97 18.84 37.24
C ILE A 157 13.24 18.35 37.93
N LYS A 158 14.36 18.26 37.20
CA LYS A 158 15.67 17.87 37.74
C LYS A 158 16.29 19.00 38.56
N ARG A 159 15.89 19.14 39.82
CA ARG A 159 16.39 20.21 40.71
C ARG A 159 17.88 20.14 41.03
N GLU A 160 18.48 18.97 40.88
CA GLU A 160 19.92 18.74 41.12
C GLU A 160 20.79 19.27 39.98
N ASP A 161 20.21 19.53 38.80
CA ASP A 161 20.91 20.10 37.67
C ASP A 161 20.86 21.65 37.73
N PRO A 162 21.97 22.38 37.49
CA PRO A 162 21.98 23.84 37.46
C PRO A 162 20.97 24.45 36.47
N GLN A 163 20.67 23.77 35.37
CA GLN A 163 19.72 24.22 34.35
C GLN A 163 18.27 23.84 34.68
N GLN A 164 18.06 22.95 35.66
CA GLN A 164 16.74 22.48 36.11
C GLN A 164 15.79 22.07 34.98
N PRO A 165 16.22 21.21 34.03
CA PRO A 165 15.38 20.80 32.91
C PRO A 165 14.18 19.97 33.38
N VAL A 166 13.13 19.99 32.57
CA VAL A 166 11.91 19.21 32.77
C VAL A 166 12.03 17.93 31.95
N ILE A 167 12.23 16.80 32.61
CA ILE A 167 12.15 15.48 31.98
C ILE A 167 10.68 15.16 31.79
N PHE A 168 10.32 14.69 30.60
CA PHE A 168 8.95 14.36 30.26
C PHE A 168 8.82 13.01 29.57
N SER A 169 7.61 12.47 29.67
CA SER A 169 7.12 11.39 28.83
C SER A 169 5.70 11.77 28.39
N LEU A 170 5.43 11.67 27.10
CA LEU A 170 4.15 11.99 26.49
C LEU A 170 3.77 10.90 25.49
N THR A 171 2.48 10.82 25.17
CA THR A 171 1.97 9.94 24.13
C THR A 171 1.19 10.73 23.11
N ALA A 172 1.15 10.25 21.88
CA ALA A 172 0.31 10.77 20.81
C ALA A 172 -0.16 9.61 19.93
N SER A 173 -1.26 9.79 19.22
CA SER A 173 -1.74 8.84 18.21
C SER A 173 -1.55 9.40 16.82
N TRP A 174 -1.31 8.57 15.81
CA TRP A 174 -1.28 9.01 14.41
C TRP A 174 -2.51 8.55 13.65
N ILE A 175 -2.78 9.24 12.54
CA ILE A 175 -3.90 8.94 11.65
C ILE A 175 -3.37 8.10 10.48
N GLU A 176 -4.01 6.96 10.21
CA GLU A 176 -3.69 6.12 9.07
C GLU A 176 -4.12 6.84 7.78
N ILE A 177 -3.15 7.22 6.94
CA ILE A 177 -3.40 7.90 5.67
C ILE A 177 -3.76 6.80 4.66
N SER A 178 -5.06 6.70 4.32
CA SER A 178 -5.61 5.72 3.38
C SER A 178 -5.36 6.07 1.92
#